data_AF-A0A8S9R3C1-F1
#
_entry.id   AF-A0A8S9R3C1-F1
#
_cell.length_a   1.000
_cell.length_b   1.000
_cell.length_c   1.000
_cell.angle_alpha   90.00
_cell.angle_beta   90.00
_cell.angle_gamma   90.00
#
_symmetry.space_group_name_H-M   'P 1'
#
loop_
_entity.id
_entity.type
_entity.pdbx_description
1 polymer ?
#
loop_
_entity_poly.entity_id
_entity_poly.type
_entity_poly.pdbx_seq_one_letter_code
_entity_poly.pdbx_strand_id
1 'polypeptide(L)'
;MFYHLPCVPSQKQPTVYCETPFQCGNITVGFPFSGEQRSPSCGHPLLNLSCNKSSNTTSINLSGYNYSVLHIDMKKESITLRLSISGSFCSALFSSSPLPQNLLQNLPSYKSLTLLAISHAR
;
A
#
# COMPACT_ATOMS: atom_id res chain seq x y z
N MET A 1 9.87 -26.07 23.54
CA MET A 1 8.55 -25.53 23.89
C MET A 1 7.94 -24.95 22.63
N PHE A 2 6.92 -25.61 22.08
CA PHE A 2 6.23 -25.16 20.88
C PHE A 2 4.92 -24.50 21.34
N TYR A 3 4.80 -23.19 21.12
CA TYR A 3 3.57 -22.47 21.38
C TYR A 3 2.61 -22.74 20.23
N HIS A 4 1.68 -23.67 20.44
CA HIS A 4 0.53 -23.80 19.57
C HIS A 4 -0.37 -22.58 19.78
N LEU A 5 -0.51 -21.75 18.74
CA LEU A 5 -1.53 -20.71 18.75
C LEU A 5 -2.91 -21.38 18.79
N PRO A 6 -3.82 -20.95 19.69
CA PRO A 6 -5.17 -21.48 19.71
C PRO A 6 -5.84 -21.11 18.39
N CYS A 7 -6.48 -22.10 17.77
CA CYS A 7 -7.30 -21.90 16.59
C CYS A 7 -8.52 -21.07 17.01
N VAL A 8 -8.46 -19.76 16.80
CA VAL A 8 -9.61 -18.88 16.94
C VAL A 8 -10.56 -19.25 15.80
N PRO A 9 -11.80 -19.69 16.08
CA PRO A 9 -12.77 -19.89 15.03
C PRO A 9 -12.96 -18.54 14.34
N SER A 10 -12.73 -18.51 13.02
CA SER A 10 -13.02 -17.35 12.18
C SER A 10 -14.45 -16.93 12.49
N GLN A 11 -14.64 -15.78 13.15
CA GLN A 11 -15.92 -15.11 13.07
C GLN A 11 -16.15 -14.98 11.58
N LYS A 12 -17.22 -15.60 11.05
CA LYS A 12 -17.59 -15.52 9.64
C LYS A 12 -17.85 -14.05 9.29
N GLN A 13 -16.79 -13.26 9.10
CA GLN A 13 -16.82 -12.13 8.21
C GLN A 13 -17.17 -12.73 6.86
N PRO A 14 -18.24 -12.27 6.21
CA PRO A 14 -18.71 -12.84 4.95
C PRO A 14 -17.52 -13.03 4.02
N THR A 15 -17.32 -14.26 3.58
CA THR A 15 -16.29 -14.65 2.59
C THR A 15 -16.28 -13.68 1.40
N VAL A 16 -17.45 -13.11 1.07
CA VAL A 16 -17.72 -12.05 0.11
C VAL A 16 -16.73 -10.86 0.18
N TYR A 17 -16.34 -10.39 1.37
CA TYR A 17 -15.51 -9.19 1.51
C TYR A 17 -14.04 -9.43 1.11
N CYS A 18 -13.55 -10.66 1.23
CA CYS A 18 -12.20 -11.02 0.78
C CYS A 18 -12.16 -11.53 -0.67
N GLU A 19 -13.31 -11.74 -1.31
CA GLU A 19 -13.39 -12.04 -2.74
C GLU A 19 -13.54 -10.77 -3.58
N THR A 20 -14.03 -9.69 -2.99
CA THR A 20 -14.17 -8.41 -3.69
C THR A 20 -12.78 -7.75 -3.85
N PRO A 21 -12.34 -7.44 -5.08
CA PRO A 21 -11.08 -6.73 -5.30
C PRO A 21 -11.21 -5.27 -4.85
N PHE A 22 -10.09 -4.67 -4.46
CA PHE A 22 -10.00 -3.22 -4.39
C PHE A 22 -10.12 -2.63 -5.80
N GLN A 23 -10.94 -1.59 -5.97
CA GLN A 23 -11.11 -0.89 -7.24
C GLN A 23 -11.20 0.62 -7.01
N CYS A 24 -10.29 1.39 -7.63
CA CYS A 24 -10.29 2.85 -7.61
C CYS A 24 -9.48 3.40 -8.79
N GLY A 25 -10.07 4.28 -9.59
CA GLY A 25 -9.47 4.75 -10.83
C GLY A 25 -9.02 3.59 -11.73
N ASN A 26 -7.75 3.59 -12.13
CA ASN A 26 -7.16 2.56 -12.97
C ASN A 26 -6.56 1.38 -12.18
N ILE A 27 -6.73 1.35 -10.86
CA ILE A 27 -6.18 0.30 -10.00
C ILE A 27 -7.29 -0.69 -9.64
N THR A 28 -7.09 -1.95 -10.03
CA THR A 28 -7.92 -3.08 -9.61
C THR A 28 -7.00 -4.20 -9.12
N VAL A 29 -7.05 -4.51 -7.83
CA VAL A 29 -6.13 -5.50 -7.21
C VAL A 29 -6.82 -6.32 -6.13
N GLY A 30 -6.35 -7.56 -5.97
CA GLY A 30 -6.77 -8.46 -4.88
C GLY A 30 -5.72 -8.57 -3.79
N PHE A 31 -5.67 -9.71 -3.11
CA PHE A 31 -4.61 -10.06 -2.18
C PHE A 31 -3.22 -9.86 -2.83
N PRO A 32 -2.21 -9.28 -2.15
CA PRO A 32 -2.17 -8.96 -0.71
C PRO A 32 -2.71 -7.57 -0.32
N PHE A 33 -3.36 -6.84 -1.23
CA PHE A 33 -3.87 -5.50 -0.95
C PHE A 33 -5.24 -5.56 -0.25
N SER A 34 -5.50 -4.56 0.59
CA SER A 34 -6.81 -4.26 1.19
C SER A 34 -7.21 -2.82 0.88
N GLY A 35 -8.46 -2.45 1.18
CA GLY A 35 -8.94 -1.08 1.02
C GLY A 35 -10.38 -1.01 0.49
N GLU A 36 -11.02 0.14 0.71
CA GLU A 36 -12.43 0.38 0.35
C GLU A 36 -13.37 -0.74 0.82
N GLN A 37 -14.00 -1.48 -0.09
CA GLN A 37 -14.93 -2.57 0.22
C GLN A 37 -14.23 -3.88 0.65
N ARG A 38 -12.91 -3.95 0.48
CA ARG A 38 -12.09 -5.11 0.85
C ARG A 38 -11.55 -4.90 2.26
N SER A 39 -12.07 -5.67 3.22
CA SER A 39 -11.72 -5.55 4.64
C SER A 39 -10.20 -5.53 4.88
N PRO A 40 -9.70 -4.74 5.86
CA PRO A 40 -8.29 -4.76 6.25
C PRO A 40 -7.76 -6.15 6.64
N SER A 41 -8.63 -7.04 7.13
CA SER A 41 -8.27 -8.43 7.44
C SER A 41 -8.00 -9.30 6.20
N CYS A 42 -8.38 -8.85 5.00
CA CYS A 42 -8.22 -9.59 3.74
C CYS A 42 -6.92 -9.27 2.99
N GLY A 43 -6.01 -8.50 3.60
CA GLY A 43 -4.76 -8.06 3.01
C GLY A 43 -3.66 -7.88 4.05
N HIS A 44 -2.49 -7.43 3.60
CA HIS A 44 -1.37 -7.15 4.47
C HIS A 44 -1.55 -5.77 5.13
N PRO A 45 -1.31 -5.62 6.44
CA PRO A 45 -1.52 -4.34 7.15
C PRO A 45 -0.78 -3.14 6.54
N LEU A 46 0.38 -3.39 5.91
CA LEU A 46 1.19 -2.37 5.24
C LEU A 46 0.75 -2.08 3.79
N LEU A 47 -0.14 -2.89 3.22
CA LEU A 47 -0.62 -2.77 1.84
C LEU A 47 -2.10 -2.36 1.79
N ASN A 48 -2.47 -1.48 2.71
CA ASN A 48 -3.81 -0.92 2.77
C ASN A 48 -3.90 0.32 1.85
N LEU A 49 -4.70 0.19 0.80
CA LEU A 49 -4.92 1.22 -0.20
C LEU A 49 -6.11 2.11 0.19
N SER A 50 -6.03 3.37 -0.19
CA SER A 50 -7.09 4.37 -0.01
C SER A 50 -7.52 4.93 -1.35
N CYS A 51 -8.82 5.15 -1.55
CA CYS A 51 -9.35 5.83 -2.73
C CYS A 51 -9.73 7.29 -2.42
N ASN A 52 -9.15 8.24 -3.15
CA ASN A 52 -9.71 9.59 -3.19
C ASN A 52 -10.84 9.63 -4.21
N LYS A 53 -12.08 9.67 -3.73
CA LYS A 53 -13.29 9.67 -4.58
C LYS A 53 -13.44 10.93 -5.43
N SER A 54 -12.89 12.06 -5.00
CA SER A 54 -13.00 13.33 -5.74
C SER A 54 -12.07 13.38 -6.96
N SER A 55 -10.86 12.83 -6.85
CA SER A 55 -9.88 12.77 -7.94
C SER A 55 -9.85 11.41 -8.65
N ASN A 56 -10.57 10.42 -8.13
CA ASN A 56 -10.55 9.02 -8.57
C ASN A 56 -9.13 8.43 -8.59
N THR A 57 -8.32 8.75 -7.57
CA THR A 57 -6.91 8.33 -7.47
C THR A 57 -6.68 7.42 -6.27
N THR A 58 -5.85 6.39 -6.46
CA THR A 58 -5.42 5.47 -5.40
C THR A 58 -4.18 5.99 -4.69
N SER A 59 -4.14 5.86 -3.37
CA SER A 59 -2.95 6.13 -2.56
C SER A 59 -2.68 5.05 -1.53
N ILE A 60 -1.47 5.08 -0.98
CA ILE A 60 -1.02 4.21 0.10
C ILE A 60 -0.25 5.03 1.12
N ASN A 61 -0.51 4.80 2.41
CA ASN A 61 0.29 5.39 3.47
C ASN A 61 1.40 4.42 3.86
N LEU A 62 2.64 4.83 3.62
CA LEU A 62 3.82 4.10 4.04
C LEU A 62 4.63 5.00 4.97
N SER A 63 4.74 4.60 6.24
CA SER A 63 5.61 5.26 7.22
C SER A 63 5.28 6.72 7.50
N GLY A 64 3.99 7.06 7.45
CA GLY A 64 3.52 8.42 7.67
C GLY A 64 3.53 9.29 6.41
N TYR A 65 4.03 8.79 5.28
CA TYR A 65 3.98 9.48 4.00
C TYR A 65 2.89 8.90 3.12
N ASN A 66 2.10 9.78 2.50
CA ASN A 66 1.06 9.39 1.56
C ASN A 66 1.64 9.38 0.13
N TYR A 67 1.63 8.21 -0.50
CA TYR A 67 2.10 8.02 -1.86
C TYR A 67 0.92 7.79 -2.79
N SER A 68 0.90 8.46 -3.93
CA SER A 68 -0.01 8.10 -5.02
C SER A 68 0.45 6.80 -5.67
N VAL A 69 -0.46 5.86 -5.85
CA VAL A 69 -0.19 4.60 -6.56
C VAL A 69 -0.40 4.84 -8.05
N LEU A 70 0.67 4.73 -8.83
CA LEU A 70 0.61 4.94 -10.27
C LEU A 70 0.33 3.65 -11.03
N HIS A 71 0.96 2.55 -10.61
CA HIS A 71 0.83 1.26 -11.26
C HIS A 71 1.13 0.12 -10.31
N ILE A 72 0.45 -1.01 -10.51
CA ILE A 72 0.68 -2.27 -9.83
C ILE A 72 0.78 -3.35 -10.90
N ASP A 73 1.93 -4.01 -10.99
CA ASP A 73 2.12 -5.20 -11.81
C ASP A 73 2.13 -6.43 -10.91
N MET A 74 1.02 -7.16 -10.90
CA MET A 74 0.86 -8.37 -10.08
C MET A 74 1.73 -9.54 -10.57
N LYS A 75 2.13 -9.57 -11.84
CA LYS A 75 2.97 -10.66 -12.39
C LYS A 75 4.44 -10.46 -12.02
N LYS A 76 4.88 -9.21 -12.08
CA LYS A 76 6.25 -8.82 -11.71
C LYS A 76 6.40 -8.54 -10.23
N GLU A 77 5.28 -8.53 -9.49
CA GLU A 77 5.28 -8.23 -8.07
C GLU A 77 5.95 -6.88 -7.82
N SER A 78 5.53 -5.85 -8.58
CA SER A 78 6.16 -4.51 -8.55
C SER A 78 5.15 -3.36 -8.51
N ILE A 79 5.39 -2.38 -7.62
CA ILE A 79 4.50 -1.23 -7.39
C ILE A 79 5.26 0.06 -7.70
N THR A 80 4.61 0.94 -8.45
CA THR A 80 5.14 2.26 -8.79
C THR A 80 4.41 3.32 -7.98
N LEU A 81 5.17 4.02 -7.15
CA LEU A 81 4.66 5.03 -6.23
C LEU A 81 5.16 6.42 -6.62
N ARG A 82 4.32 7.42 -6.42
CA ARG A 82 4.68 8.83 -6.53
C ARG A 82 4.50 9.53 -5.21
N LEU A 83 5.57 10.17 -4.74
CA LEU A 83 5.51 11.06 -3.57
C LEU A 83 5.40 12.50 -4.06
N SER A 84 4.30 13.17 -3.73
CA SER A 84 4.16 14.61 -3.92
C SER A 84 4.54 15.33 -2.63
N ILE A 85 5.69 15.99 -2.63
CA ILE A 85 6.16 16.78 -1.49
C ILE A 85 5.80 18.24 -1.77
N SER A 86 5.10 18.86 -0.83
CA SER A 86 4.85 20.29 -0.83
C SER A 86 6.04 20.98 -0.13
N GLY A 87 6.99 21.53 -0.89
CA GLY A 87 8.17 22.22 -0.35
C GLY A 87 9.40 22.15 -1.27
N SER A 88 10.44 22.92 -0.96
CA SER A 88 11.72 22.86 -1.65
C SER A 88 12.43 21.53 -1.36
N PHE A 89 12.92 20.86 -2.40
CA PHE A 89 13.66 19.61 -2.29
C PHE A 89 14.87 19.72 -1.35
N CYS A 90 15.47 20.91 -1.26
CA CYS A 90 16.64 21.19 -0.44
C CYS A 90 16.37 21.29 1.08
N SER A 91 15.11 21.35 1.51
CA SER A 91 14.76 21.43 2.94
C SER A 91 14.16 20.14 3.49
N ALA A 92 13.74 19.23 2.62
CA ALA A 92 13.39 17.87 2.99
C ALA A 92 14.67 17.06 3.21
N LEU A 93 15.34 17.29 4.34
CA LEU A 93 16.29 16.32 4.88
C LEU A 93 15.52 15.01 5.04
N PHE A 94 15.70 14.07 4.10
CA PHE A 94 15.35 12.68 4.31
C PHE A 94 16.35 12.14 5.35
N SER A 95 16.15 12.47 6.62
CA SER A 95 16.99 12.02 7.75
C SER A 95 17.00 10.49 7.88
N SER A 96 16.10 9.83 7.17
CA SER A 96 16.05 8.41 6.91
C SER A 96 15.42 8.23 5.52
N SER A 97 15.82 7.19 4.79
CA SER A 97 15.15 6.77 3.54
C SER A 97 13.62 6.89 3.68
N PRO A 98 12.90 7.53 2.74
CA PRO A 98 11.44 7.70 2.79
C PRO A 98 10.68 6.35 2.81
N LEU A 99 11.39 5.26 2.53
CA LEU A 99 10.97 3.88 2.77
C LEU A 99 11.79 3.34 3.95
N PRO A 100 11.19 2.96 5.10
CA PRO A 100 11.92 2.29 6.15
C PRO A 100 12.39 0.93 5.63
N GLN A 101 13.62 0.57 5.98
CA GLN A 101 14.20 -0.74 5.63
C GLN A 101 13.33 -1.93 6.12
N ASN A 102 12.54 -1.72 7.17
CA ASN A 102 11.54 -2.67 7.66
C ASN A 102 10.40 -2.93 6.66
N LEU A 103 10.02 -1.97 5.81
CA LEU A 103 9.02 -2.20 4.76
C LEU A 103 9.57 -3.13 3.67
N LEU A 104 10.84 -3.01 3.28
CA LEU A 104 11.45 -3.93 2.32
C LEU A 104 11.63 -5.35 2.88
N GLN A 105 11.87 -5.49 4.19
CA GLN A 105 11.96 -6.79 4.86
C GLN A 105 10.58 -7.45 5.09
N ASN A 106 9.52 -6.64 5.23
CA ASN A 106 8.18 -7.11 5.58
C ASN A 106 7.17 -7.10 4.42
N LEU A 107 7.52 -6.67 3.21
CA LEU A 107 6.74 -6.97 1.99
C LEU A 107 7.23 -8.31 1.44
N PRO A 108 6.63 -9.45 1.81
CA PRO A 108 7.19 -10.76 1.48
C PRO A 108 6.93 -11.14 0.02
N SER A 109 6.25 -10.28 -0.75
CA SER A 109 5.67 -10.62 -2.05
C SER A 109 5.96 -9.59 -3.15
N TYR A 110 6.74 -8.53 -2.91
CA TYR A 110 7.07 -7.55 -3.96
C TYR A 110 8.57 -7.49 -4.21
N LYS A 111 8.98 -7.82 -5.44
CA LYS A 111 10.39 -7.92 -5.86
C LYS A 111 11.03 -6.56 -6.14
N SER A 112 10.22 -5.54 -6.45
CA SER A 112 10.74 -4.20 -6.73
C SER A 112 9.73 -3.09 -6.39
N LEU A 113 10.25 -1.98 -5.85
CA LEU A 113 9.50 -0.77 -5.57
C LEU A 113 10.17 0.39 -6.32
N THR A 114 9.42 1.05 -7.19
CA THR A 114 9.92 2.19 -7.97
C THR A 114 9.30 3.47 -7.43
N LEU A 115 10.14 4.38 -6.94
CA LEU A 115 9.70 5.67 -6.40
C LEU A 115 9.98 6.80 -7.39
N LEU A 116 8.94 7.54 -7.75
CA LEU A 116 9.02 8.76 -8.57
C LEU A 116 8.76 9.98 -7.68
N ALA A 117 9.79 10.79 -7.44
CA ALA A 117 9.68 12.05 -6.73
C ALA A 117 9.67 13.21 -7.74
N ILE A 118 8.68 14.10 -7.65
CA ILE A 118 8.58 15.28 -8.52
C ILE A 118 8.42 16.51 -7.63
N SER A 119 9.32 17.49 -7.81
CA SER A 119 9.22 18.81 -7.17
C SER A 119 8.57 19.82 -8.11
N HIS A 120 7.59 20.56 -7.63
CA HIS A 120 7.19 21.82 -8.26
C HIS A 120 8.05 22.95 -7.68
N ALA A 121 9.04 23.44 -8.44
CA ALA A 121 9.67 24.71 -8.13
C ALA A 121 8.67 25.82 -8.49
N ARG A 122 8.34 26.68 -7.52
CA ARG A 122 7.56 27.89 -7.77
C ARG A 122 8.48 29.03 -8.11
#